data_AF-A0A443QQ15-F1
#
_entry.id   AF-A0A443QQ15-F1
#
_cell.length_a   1.000
_cell.length_b   1.000
_cell.length_c   1.000
_cell.angle_alpha   90.00
_cell.angle_beta   90.00
_cell.angle_gamma   90.00
#
_symmetry.space_group_name_H-M   'P 1'
#
loop_
_entity.id
_entity.type
_entity.pdbx_description
1 polymer ?
#
loop_
_entity_poly.entity_id
_entity_poly.type
_entity_poly.pdbx_seq_one_letter_code
_entity_poly.pdbx_strand_id
1 'polypeptide(L)'
;MWMRQNPIFSFLLKKRLNVAFKRRYSTHFNFYPSTVAASEGETNRLNLFQAVNNALDIALASDPSTCIFGEDVAFGGVFRCTIGLQDKYGKDRVFNTPLSEQGIVGFGIGLAVVGATSIAEIQFADYIFPAFDQIVNEASKFRYRSGNHFDCGSLTIRAPCGAVGHGALYHSQSVESFFAHIPGIKVVMPRGPIQAKGLLLSCIRDKNPCIFFEPKILYRVAVEHVPVKDYVLPLSKADVVIEGDHLTMVGWGTQVHILQEVCQMAQDMLNISCEVIDLQTIIPWDKETVINSVKKTGRLLIAHEAPITAGFGAEIAATIQNECFLHLEAPVFRVAGYDTPFPHVYEPFYIPDKWKCFDAVKKLINY
;
A
#
# COMPACT_ATOMS: atom_id res chain seq x y z
N MET A 1 18.14 34.93 18.35
CA MET A 1 17.88 36.09 19.23
C MET A 1 16.37 36.32 19.24
N TRP A 2 15.73 36.03 20.38
CA TRP A 2 14.30 36.23 20.74
C TRP A 2 13.25 35.50 19.87
N MET A 3 12.44 34.56 20.37
CA MET A 3 11.53 34.69 21.51
C MET A 3 11.57 33.48 22.46
N ARG A 4 11.81 33.75 23.75
CA ARG A 4 11.46 32.84 24.83
C ARG A 4 9.94 32.89 25.01
N GLN A 5 9.27 31.75 24.88
CA GLN A 5 7.84 31.63 25.22
C GLN A 5 7.65 31.91 26.71
N ASN A 6 6.84 32.92 27.01
CA ASN A 6 6.55 33.38 28.36
C ASN A 6 5.48 32.46 28.98
N PRO A 7 5.77 31.70 30.06
CA PRO A 7 4.87 30.65 30.58
C PRO A 7 3.54 31.19 31.15
N ILE A 8 3.41 32.50 31.35
CA ILE A 8 2.20 33.16 31.84
C ILE A 8 1.10 33.25 30.75
N PHE A 9 1.48 33.31 29.47
CA PHE A 9 0.51 33.42 28.37
C PHE A 9 -0.28 32.13 28.13
N SER A 10 0.35 30.98 28.37
CA SER A 10 -0.26 29.64 28.31
C SER A 10 -1.29 29.41 29.43
N PHE A 11 -1.06 30.02 30.61
CA PHE A 11 -1.91 29.82 31.78
C PHE A 11 -3.24 30.58 31.69
N LEU A 12 -3.26 31.75 31.03
CA LEU A 12 -4.46 32.59 30.90
C LEU A 12 -5.45 32.08 29.83
N LEU A 13 -4.99 31.38 28.79
CA LEU A 13 -5.89 30.79 27.78
C LEU A 13 -6.65 29.56 28.29
N LYS A 14 -6.05 28.79 29.22
CA LYS A 14 -6.68 27.58 29.78
C LYS A 14 -7.91 27.86 30.65
N LYS A 15 -8.04 29.06 31.23
CA LYS A 15 -9.15 29.39 32.15
C LYS A 15 -10.41 29.92 31.46
N ARG A 16 -10.39 30.29 30.18
CA ARG A 16 -11.54 30.91 29.48
C ARG A 16 -12.23 30.03 28.44
N LEU A 17 -11.74 28.82 28.19
CA LEU A 17 -12.38 27.86 27.29
C LEU A 17 -12.62 26.56 28.05
N ASN A 18 -13.72 26.54 28.81
CA ASN A 18 -14.27 25.32 29.43
C ASN A 18 -14.97 24.45 28.37
N VAL A 19 -14.31 24.26 27.22
CA VAL A 19 -14.68 23.24 26.24
C VAL A 19 -13.67 22.14 26.45
N ALA A 20 -14.14 20.99 26.94
CA ALA A 20 -13.37 19.77 26.84
C ALA A 20 -13.05 19.57 25.35
N PHE A 21 -11.84 19.92 24.92
CA PHE A 21 -11.33 19.44 23.66
C PHE A 21 -11.29 17.92 23.80
N LYS A 22 -12.34 17.25 23.31
CA LYS A 22 -12.27 15.82 22.96
C LYS A 22 -10.95 15.69 22.21
N ARG A 23 -10.01 14.92 22.76
CA ARG A 23 -8.79 14.54 22.05
C ARG A 23 -9.22 14.16 20.63
N ARG A 24 -8.79 14.92 19.62
CA ARG A 24 -8.93 14.50 18.23
C ARG A 24 -8.03 13.27 18.08
N TYR A 25 -8.61 12.10 18.31
CA TYR A 25 -8.05 10.85 17.84
C TYR A 25 -8.33 10.81 16.32
N SER A 26 -7.61 11.60 15.53
CA SER A 26 -7.95 11.85 14.11
C SER A 26 -7.25 10.86 13.19
N THR A 27 -7.48 9.57 13.36
CA THR A 27 -7.28 8.62 12.26
C THR A 27 -8.60 8.54 11.48
N HIS A 28 -8.53 8.61 10.16
CA HIS A 28 -9.71 8.54 9.30
C HIS A 28 -10.21 7.09 9.09
N PHE A 29 -9.50 6.12 9.66
CA PHE A 29 -9.79 4.69 9.62
C PHE A 29 -9.55 4.06 11.00
N ASN A 30 -10.16 2.89 11.23
CA ASN A 30 -9.83 1.97 12.31
C ASN A 30 -9.04 0.80 11.72
N PHE A 31 -7.93 0.40 12.34
CA PHE A 31 -7.18 -0.77 11.85
C PHE A 31 -7.88 -2.07 12.26
N TYR A 32 -8.16 -2.93 11.28
CA TYR A 32 -8.73 -4.27 11.49
C TYR A 32 -7.62 -5.32 11.31
N PRO A 33 -7.12 -5.93 12.40
CA PRO A 33 -6.00 -6.87 12.34
C PRO A 33 -6.43 -8.19 11.68
N SER A 34 -5.59 -8.70 10.79
CA SER A 34 -5.69 -10.08 10.31
C SER A 34 -5.20 -11.05 11.40
N THR A 35 -5.76 -12.26 11.41
CA THR A 35 -5.34 -13.33 12.31
C THR A 35 -4.71 -14.46 11.51
N VAL A 36 -3.63 -15.04 12.04
CA VAL A 36 -3.03 -16.26 11.51
C VAL A 36 -3.56 -17.45 12.29
N ALA A 37 -3.80 -18.57 11.59
CA ALA A 37 -4.17 -19.81 12.22
C ALA A 37 -3.05 -20.28 13.18
N ALA A 38 -3.43 -20.92 14.30
CA ALA A 38 -2.45 -21.41 15.28
C ALA A 38 -1.45 -22.42 14.69
N SER A 39 -1.80 -23.09 13.58
CA SER A 39 -0.93 -23.98 12.81
C SER A 39 0.25 -23.26 12.14
N GLU A 40 0.23 -21.94 12.03
CA GLU A 40 1.28 -21.16 11.35
C GLU A 40 2.55 -20.98 12.19
N GLY A 41 2.56 -21.47 13.44
CA GLY A 41 3.72 -21.49 14.31
C GLY A 41 3.83 -20.27 15.23
N GLU A 42 5.04 -20.06 15.77
CA GLU A 42 5.32 -18.94 16.68
C GLU A 42 5.12 -17.58 15.99
N THR A 43 4.52 -16.62 16.70
CA THR A 43 4.26 -15.26 16.20
C THR A 43 4.85 -14.21 17.14
N ASN A 44 5.30 -13.10 16.56
CA ASN A 44 5.72 -11.91 17.30
C ASN A 44 4.76 -10.76 17.05
N ARG A 45 4.51 -9.96 18.09
CA ARG A 45 3.69 -8.75 17.97
C ARG A 45 4.49 -7.65 17.28
N LEU A 46 4.23 -7.44 15.99
CA LEU A 46 4.96 -6.47 15.14
C LEU A 46 4.01 -5.43 14.57
N ASN A 47 4.49 -4.20 14.46
CA ASN A 47 3.86 -3.20 13.59
C ASN A 47 4.34 -3.35 12.13
N LEU A 48 3.78 -2.55 11.21
CA LEU A 48 4.06 -2.74 9.78
C LEU A 48 5.53 -2.45 9.43
N PHE A 49 6.18 -1.42 9.99
CA PHE A 49 7.60 -1.18 9.69
C PHE A 49 8.50 -2.29 10.25
N GLN A 50 8.14 -2.86 11.40
CA GLN A 50 8.86 -4.00 11.99
C GLN A 50 8.66 -5.28 11.16
N ALA A 51 7.48 -5.49 10.58
CA ALA A 51 7.24 -6.61 9.68
C ALA A 51 8.02 -6.48 8.36
N VAL A 52 8.11 -5.27 7.81
CA VAL A 52 9.00 -4.95 6.67
C VAL A 52 10.46 -5.23 7.05
N ASN A 53 10.94 -4.71 8.18
CA ASN A 53 12.29 -4.98 8.67
C ASN A 53 12.57 -6.48 8.83
N ASN A 54 11.61 -7.24 9.36
CA ASN A 54 11.74 -8.68 9.52
C ASN A 54 11.80 -9.43 8.18
N ALA A 55 11.05 -9.00 7.16
CA ALA A 55 11.15 -9.54 5.81
C ALA A 55 12.53 -9.26 5.18
N LEU A 56 13.04 -8.03 5.36
CA LEU A 56 14.37 -7.65 4.87
C LEU A 56 15.50 -8.41 5.57
N ASP A 57 15.36 -8.63 6.88
CA ASP A 57 16.27 -9.48 7.66
C ASP A 57 16.31 -10.91 7.08
N ILE A 58 15.15 -11.53 6.84
CA ILE A 58 15.05 -12.87 6.22
C ILE A 58 15.69 -12.90 4.82
N ALA A 59 15.45 -11.89 3.99
CA ALA A 59 16.03 -11.80 2.65
C ALA A 59 17.57 -11.70 2.68
N LEU A 60 18.13 -10.91 3.60
CA LEU A 60 19.58 -10.79 3.78
C LEU A 60 20.21 -12.07 4.36
N ALA A 61 19.53 -12.76 5.27
CA ALA A 61 19.98 -14.03 5.82
C ALA A 61 19.98 -15.17 4.81
N SER A 62 18.93 -15.24 3.98
CA SER A 62 18.69 -16.39 3.09
C SER A 62 19.48 -16.33 1.78
N ASP A 63 19.84 -15.13 1.31
CA ASP A 63 20.59 -14.95 0.08
C ASP A 63 21.79 -14.01 0.33
N PRO A 64 23.04 -14.49 0.24
CA PRO A 64 24.23 -13.68 0.48
C PRO A 64 24.45 -12.58 -0.58
N SER A 65 23.79 -12.67 -1.74
CA SER A 65 23.85 -11.66 -2.79
C SER A 65 22.93 -10.45 -2.53
N THR A 66 21.99 -10.58 -1.58
CA THR A 66 21.00 -9.52 -1.32
C THR A 66 21.69 -8.24 -0.85
N CYS A 67 21.37 -7.13 -1.51
CA CYS A 67 21.74 -5.77 -1.12
C CYS A 67 20.49 -4.90 -0.92
N ILE A 68 20.52 -4.07 0.12
CA ILE A 68 19.52 -3.03 0.41
C ILE A 68 20.20 -1.68 0.28
N PHE A 69 19.64 -0.80 -0.54
CA PHE A 69 20.23 0.50 -0.80
C PHE A 69 19.18 1.55 -1.10
N GLY A 70 19.53 2.80 -0.81
CA GLY A 70 18.68 3.96 -1.01
C GLY A 70 19.17 5.11 -0.15
N GLU A 71 18.40 6.19 -0.10
CA GLU A 71 18.72 7.33 0.75
C GLU A 71 18.47 6.96 2.22
N ASP A 72 19.47 7.22 3.08
CA ASP A 72 19.34 7.11 4.53
C ASP A 72 19.07 5.70 5.12
N VAL A 73 19.10 4.64 4.32
CA VAL A 73 18.84 3.27 4.76
C VAL A 73 19.87 2.72 5.76
N ALA A 74 21.10 3.24 5.75
CA ALA A 74 22.22 2.75 6.58
C ALA A 74 21.94 2.85 8.09
N PHE A 75 21.45 4.00 8.56
CA PHE A 75 21.15 4.21 9.98
C PHE A 75 19.81 3.58 10.40
N GLY A 76 19.02 3.11 9.44
CA GLY A 76 17.74 2.47 9.63
C GLY A 76 16.58 3.04 8.79
N GLY A 77 16.84 4.08 7.98
CA GLY A 77 15.83 4.75 7.16
C GLY A 77 14.95 5.70 7.97
N VAL A 78 14.35 6.68 7.30
CA VAL A 78 13.51 7.71 7.93
C VAL A 78 12.26 7.14 8.62
N PHE A 79 11.80 5.95 8.18
CA PHE A 79 10.69 5.19 8.78
C PHE A 79 11.12 4.02 9.66
N ARG A 80 12.43 3.81 9.87
CA ARG A 80 13.01 2.70 10.64
C ARG A 80 12.86 1.30 10.03
N CYS A 81 12.50 1.19 8.75
CA CYS A 81 12.31 -0.11 8.08
C CYS A 81 13.61 -0.92 7.97
N THR A 82 14.80 -0.30 8.00
CA THR A 82 16.10 -0.99 7.85
C THR A 82 16.96 -0.95 9.12
N ILE A 83 16.38 -0.56 10.26
CA ILE A 83 17.12 -0.41 11.52
C ILE A 83 17.85 -1.70 11.92
N GLY A 84 19.13 -1.58 12.31
CA GLY A 84 19.97 -2.70 12.75
C GLY A 84 20.47 -3.64 11.64
N LEU A 85 19.99 -3.51 10.40
CA LEU A 85 20.38 -4.42 9.31
C LEU A 85 21.82 -4.19 8.85
N GLN A 86 22.30 -2.94 8.82
CA GLN A 86 23.69 -2.65 8.46
C GLN A 86 24.67 -3.22 9.49
N ASP A 87 24.37 -3.08 10.79
CA ASP A 87 25.22 -3.63 11.86
C ASP A 87 25.29 -5.17 11.78
N LYS A 88 24.17 -5.82 11.41
CA LYS A 88 24.07 -7.27 11.31
C LYS A 88 24.70 -7.86 10.05
N TYR A 89 24.55 -7.20 8.91
CA TYR A 89 24.91 -7.75 7.58
C TYR A 89 26.07 -7.02 6.89
N GLY A 90 26.56 -5.94 7.48
CA GLY A 90 27.70 -5.17 6.98
C GLY A 90 27.32 -4.06 6.01
N LYS A 91 28.19 -3.05 5.96
CA LYS A 91 28.07 -1.86 5.11
C LYS A 91 28.08 -2.15 3.60
N ASP A 92 28.56 -3.31 3.18
CA ASP A 92 28.62 -3.67 1.76
C ASP A 92 27.27 -4.23 1.25
N ARG A 93 26.37 -4.58 2.17
CA ARG A 93 25.04 -5.15 1.87
C ARG A 93 23.89 -4.24 2.21
N VAL A 94 24.07 -3.31 3.16
CA VAL A 94 23.08 -2.28 3.50
C VAL A 94 23.78 -0.93 3.48
N PHE A 95 23.51 -0.08 2.49
CA PHE A 95 24.27 1.16 2.28
C PHE A 95 23.46 2.32 1.72
N ASN A 96 23.90 3.53 2.05
CA ASN A 96 23.34 4.76 1.50
C ASN A 96 23.79 4.98 0.05
N THR A 97 22.89 5.49 -0.78
CA THR A 97 23.20 6.04 -2.09
C THR A 97 23.34 7.56 -2.04
N PRO A 98 23.91 8.20 -3.08
CA PRO A 98 23.65 9.62 -3.34
C PRO A 98 22.14 9.88 -3.50
N LEU A 99 21.74 11.14 -3.28
CA LEU A 99 20.34 11.59 -3.36
C LEU A 99 19.92 11.75 -4.83
N SER A 100 19.51 10.65 -5.46
CA SER A 100 19.11 10.60 -6.87
C SER A 100 18.34 9.32 -7.18
N GLU A 101 17.02 9.42 -7.26
CA GLU A 101 16.12 8.26 -7.40
C GLU A 101 16.31 7.53 -8.73
N GLN A 102 16.57 8.26 -9.82
CA GLN A 102 16.94 7.67 -11.11
C GLN A 102 18.22 6.83 -11.01
N GLY A 103 19.19 7.30 -10.23
CA GLY A 103 20.44 6.60 -9.96
C GLY A 103 20.21 5.36 -9.12
N ILE A 104 19.37 5.45 -8.09
CA ILE A 104 19.00 4.33 -7.21
C ILE A 104 18.40 3.18 -8.03
N VAL A 105 17.39 3.47 -8.86
CA VAL A 105 16.73 2.40 -9.64
C VAL A 105 17.65 1.87 -10.74
N GLY A 106 18.36 2.73 -11.48
CA GLY A 106 19.30 2.29 -12.51
C GLY A 106 20.43 1.43 -11.95
N PHE A 107 20.96 1.79 -10.78
CA PHE A 107 21.94 1.00 -10.05
C PHE A 107 21.37 -0.36 -9.64
N GLY A 108 20.14 -0.39 -9.11
CA GLY A 108 19.45 -1.63 -8.75
C GLY A 108 19.19 -2.56 -9.93
N ILE A 109 18.84 -2.01 -11.10
CA ILE A 109 18.74 -2.78 -12.34
C ILE A 109 20.08 -3.43 -12.67
N GLY A 110 21.19 -2.67 -12.61
CA GLY A 110 22.53 -3.19 -12.88
C GLY A 110 22.93 -4.34 -11.95
N LEU A 111 22.67 -4.20 -10.64
CA LEU A 111 22.92 -5.27 -9.66
C LEU A 111 22.06 -6.52 -9.95
N ALA A 112 20.78 -6.34 -10.28
CA ALA A 112 19.89 -7.44 -10.61
C ALA A 112 20.34 -8.19 -11.88
N VAL A 113 20.84 -7.48 -12.88
CA VAL A 113 21.35 -8.07 -14.14
C VAL A 113 22.58 -8.94 -13.93
N VAL A 114 23.44 -8.62 -12.97
CA VAL A 114 24.59 -9.48 -12.60
C VAL A 114 24.21 -10.61 -11.63
N GLY A 115 22.93 -10.76 -11.31
CA GLY A 115 22.37 -11.87 -10.54
C GLY A 115 22.22 -11.63 -9.03
N ALA A 116 22.45 -10.40 -8.54
CA ALA A 116 22.26 -10.07 -7.13
C ALA A 116 20.80 -9.71 -6.83
N THR A 117 20.30 -10.13 -5.66
CA THR A 117 19.00 -9.65 -5.17
C THR A 117 19.11 -8.19 -4.75
N SER A 118 18.34 -7.32 -5.41
CA SER A 118 18.50 -5.87 -5.33
C SER A 118 17.24 -5.22 -4.75
N ILE A 119 17.34 -4.73 -3.51
CA ILE A 119 16.21 -4.12 -2.80
C ILE A 119 16.45 -2.62 -2.67
N ALA A 120 15.88 -1.87 -3.60
CA ALA A 120 15.97 -0.41 -3.65
C ALA A 120 14.89 0.24 -2.77
N GLU A 121 15.25 1.20 -1.92
CA GLU A 121 14.31 2.09 -1.25
C GLU A 121 14.22 3.43 -1.97
N ILE A 122 13.01 3.82 -2.36
CA ILE A 122 12.67 5.21 -2.70
C ILE A 122 11.98 5.81 -1.48
N GLN A 123 12.49 6.95 -1.01
CA GLN A 123 12.17 7.45 0.34
C GLN A 123 10.68 7.80 0.52
N PHE A 124 10.01 8.24 -0.54
CA PHE A 124 8.54 8.37 -0.62
C PHE A 124 8.08 8.02 -2.04
N ALA A 125 6.92 7.39 -2.18
CA ALA A 125 6.34 7.11 -3.50
C ALA A 125 6.14 8.40 -4.34
N ASP A 126 5.95 9.54 -3.68
CA ASP A 126 5.93 10.88 -4.26
C ASP A 126 7.22 11.24 -5.03
N TYR A 127 8.36 10.63 -4.66
CA TYR A 127 9.69 10.86 -5.24
C TYR A 127 10.11 9.76 -6.20
N ILE A 128 9.23 8.84 -6.59
CA ILE A 128 9.57 7.77 -7.54
C ILE A 128 9.67 8.25 -8.99
N PHE A 129 9.08 9.41 -9.31
CA PHE A 129 8.95 9.91 -10.68
C PHE A 129 10.28 10.23 -11.40
N PRO A 130 11.34 10.74 -10.74
CA PRO A 130 12.66 10.84 -11.38
C PRO A 130 13.15 9.48 -11.91
N ALA A 131 12.79 8.38 -11.24
CA ALA A 131 13.13 7.02 -11.66
C ALA A 131 12.15 6.41 -12.68
N PHE A 132 11.11 7.13 -13.10
CA PHE A 132 10.05 6.58 -13.95
C PHE A 132 10.59 6.03 -15.28
N ASP A 133 11.56 6.70 -15.90
CA ASP A 133 12.19 6.20 -17.12
C ASP A 133 12.93 4.86 -16.90
N GLN A 134 13.70 4.74 -15.81
CA GLN A 134 14.39 3.49 -15.47
C GLN A 134 13.39 2.36 -15.16
N ILE A 135 12.27 2.66 -14.52
CA ILE A 135 11.24 1.66 -14.24
C ILE A 135 10.53 1.23 -15.54
N VAL A 136 10.10 2.21 -16.33
CA VAL A 136 9.22 1.99 -17.49
C VAL A 136 9.99 1.52 -18.71
N ASN A 137 11.07 2.18 -19.09
CA ASN A 137 11.79 1.84 -20.32
C ASN A 137 12.86 0.79 -20.12
N GLU A 138 13.49 0.75 -18.94
CA GLU A 138 14.54 -0.23 -18.65
C GLU A 138 14.01 -1.46 -17.93
N ALA A 139 13.60 -1.36 -16.67
CA ALA A 139 13.25 -2.52 -15.83
C ALA A 139 12.13 -3.37 -16.44
N SER A 140 10.99 -2.74 -16.78
CA SER A 140 9.82 -3.48 -17.29
C SER A 140 10.07 -4.20 -18.62
N LYS A 141 10.99 -3.69 -19.44
CA LYS A 141 11.28 -4.22 -20.77
C LYS A 141 12.54 -5.07 -20.81
N PHE A 142 13.32 -5.17 -19.72
CA PHE A 142 14.66 -5.74 -19.72
C PHE A 142 14.70 -7.19 -20.20
N ARG A 143 13.79 -8.03 -19.68
CA ARG A 143 13.65 -9.44 -20.08
C ARG A 143 13.15 -9.58 -21.52
N TYR A 144 12.17 -8.76 -21.90
CA TYR A 144 11.53 -8.84 -23.22
C TYR A 144 12.48 -8.40 -24.33
N ARG A 145 13.14 -7.24 -24.18
CA ARG A 145 14.03 -6.66 -25.20
C ARG A 145 15.28 -7.50 -25.46
N SER A 146 15.67 -8.34 -24.51
CA SER A 146 16.83 -9.22 -24.61
C SER A 146 16.48 -10.61 -25.14
N GLY A 147 15.20 -10.93 -25.37
CA GLY A 147 14.79 -12.32 -25.66
C GLY A 147 15.11 -13.27 -24.51
N ASN A 148 15.04 -12.78 -23.26
CA ASN A 148 15.40 -13.52 -22.04
C ASN A 148 16.89 -13.88 -21.90
N HIS A 149 17.79 -13.23 -22.65
CA HIS A 149 19.24 -13.36 -22.44
C HIS A 149 19.73 -12.62 -21.18
N PHE A 150 19.03 -11.54 -20.80
CA PHE A 150 19.28 -10.77 -19.59
C PHE A 150 17.96 -10.36 -18.95
N ASP A 151 17.94 -10.23 -17.63
CA ASP A 151 16.79 -9.72 -16.89
C ASP A 151 17.21 -9.01 -15.61
N CYS A 152 16.29 -8.23 -15.05
CA CYS A 152 16.43 -7.61 -13.73
C CYS A 152 15.33 -8.12 -12.78
N GLY A 153 15.01 -9.41 -12.87
CA GLY A 153 13.91 -10.02 -12.14
C GLY A 153 14.10 -10.02 -10.63
N SER A 154 15.34 -9.97 -10.15
CA SER A 154 15.68 -9.89 -8.72
C SER A 154 15.66 -8.46 -8.15
N LEU A 155 15.07 -7.50 -8.88
CA LEU A 155 14.86 -6.13 -8.41
C LEU A 155 13.52 -5.99 -7.67
N THR A 156 13.56 -5.48 -6.45
CA THR A 156 12.39 -4.98 -5.73
C THR A 156 12.62 -3.52 -5.36
N ILE A 157 11.71 -2.64 -5.79
CA ILE A 157 11.67 -1.23 -5.41
C ILE A 157 10.58 -1.08 -4.35
N ARG A 158 10.94 -0.57 -3.17
CA ARG A 158 9.99 -0.34 -2.09
C ARG A 158 9.90 1.15 -1.75
N ALA A 159 8.69 1.63 -1.50
CA ALA A 159 8.43 3.05 -1.27
C ALA A 159 7.24 3.29 -0.32
N PRO A 160 7.37 4.17 0.68
CA PRO A 160 6.23 4.61 1.51
C PRO A 160 5.19 5.38 0.67
N CYS A 161 3.92 4.99 0.71
CA CYS A 161 2.84 5.59 -0.09
C CYS A 161 1.64 6.05 0.75
N GLY A 162 0.67 6.71 0.10
CA GLY A 162 -0.66 7.01 0.66
C GLY A 162 -0.71 8.16 1.66
N ALA A 163 -1.91 8.60 1.98
CA ALA A 163 -2.20 9.70 2.90
C ALA A 163 -1.63 9.46 4.32
N VAL A 164 -1.31 10.53 5.05
CA VAL A 164 -0.75 10.44 6.41
C VAL A 164 -1.33 11.48 7.39
N GLY A 165 -2.37 12.21 7.01
CA GLY A 165 -3.07 13.22 7.80
C GLY A 165 -2.58 14.66 7.56
N HIS A 166 -1.36 14.83 7.05
CA HIS A 166 -0.69 16.12 6.91
C HIS A 166 0.44 16.12 5.86
N GLY A 167 0.48 15.12 4.97
CA GLY A 167 1.59 14.96 4.01
C GLY A 167 1.56 15.93 2.83
N ALA A 168 0.42 16.59 2.60
CA ALA A 168 0.20 17.50 1.48
C ALA A 168 0.57 16.88 0.14
N LEU A 169 1.18 17.65 -0.77
CA LEU A 169 1.39 17.26 -2.16
C LEU A 169 2.45 16.17 -2.36
N TYR A 170 3.43 16.06 -1.45
CA TYR A 170 4.67 15.31 -1.69
C TYR A 170 4.98 14.28 -0.60
N HIS A 171 4.05 14.00 0.30
CA HIS A 171 4.16 12.88 1.24
C HIS A 171 2.84 12.12 1.40
N SER A 172 1.97 12.17 0.38
CA SER A 172 0.61 11.60 0.44
C SER A 172 0.18 10.88 -0.82
N GLN A 173 0.99 10.85 -1.88
CA GLN A 173 0.55 10.30 -3.15
C GLN A 173 0.38 8.77 -3.10
N SER A 174 -0.66 8.32 -3.79
CA SER A 174 -0.89 6.94 -4.20
C SER A 174 -0.72 6.92 -5.72
N VAL A 175 0.39 6.36 -6.19
CA VAL A 175 0.91 6.52 -7.56
C VAL A 175 0.80 5.23 -8.39
N GLU A 176 0.12 4.20 -7.86
CA GLU A 176 0.04 2.87 -8.44
C GLU A 176 -0.54 2.86 -9.86
N SER A 177 -1.47 3.77 -10.17
CA SER A 177 -2.11 3.84 -11.49
C SER A 177 -1.14 4.22 -12.60
N PHE A 178 -0.11 5.03 -12.32
CA PHE A 178 0.94 5.35 -13.30
C PHE A 178 1.73 4.10 -13.73
N PHE A 179 1.91 3.16 -12.81
CA PHE A 179 2.65 1.93 -13.04
C PHE A 179 1.76 0.79 -13.55
N ALA A 180 0.46 0.83 -13.27
CA ALA A 180 -0.51 -0.18 -13.71
C ALA A 180 -0.60 -0.32 -15.23
N HIS A 181 -0.27 0.72 -15.99
CA HIS A 181 -0.28 0.68 -17.46
C HIS A 181 1.00 0.09 -18.08
N ILE A 182 1.98 -0.36 -17.27
CA ILE A 182 3.31 -0.72 -17.74
C ILE A 182 3.50 -2.25 -17.69
N PRO A 183 3.45 -2.97 -18.82
CA PRO A 183 3.68 -4.41 -18.84
C PRO A 183 5.12 -4.75 -18.47
N GLY A 184 5.30 -5.81 -17.68
CA GLY A 184 6.62 -6.35 -17.32
C GLY A 184 7.11 -5.99 -15.91
N ILE A 185 6.38 -5.15 -15.18
CA ILE A 185 6.55 -4.95 -13.73
C ILE A 185 5.37 -5.53 -12.95
N LYS A 186 5.58 -5.79 -11.65
CA LYS A 186 4.51 -6.08 -10.70
C LYS A 186 4.36 -4.94 -9.70
N VAL A 187 3.14 -4.63 -9.29
CA VAL A 187 2.84 -3.55 -8.32
C VAL A 187 1.99 -4.11 -7.19
N VAL A 188 2.44 -3.96 -5.96
CA VAL A 188 1.88 -4.63 -4.77
C VAL A 188 1.74 -3.64 -3.62
N MET A 189 0.64 -3.72 -2.87
CA MET A 189 0.37 -2.87 -1.70
C MET A 189 -0.33 -3.68 -0.59
N PRO A 190 0.30 -3.91 0.58
CA PRO A 190 -0.28 -4.65 1.69
C PRO A 190 -1.23 -3.77 2.52
N ARG A 191 -2.18 -4.38 3.23
CA ARG A 191 -3.06 -3.68 4.19
C ARG A 191 -2.59 -3.76 5.66
N GLY A 192 -1.60 -4.58 5.98
CA GLY A 192 -1.21 -4.85 7.38
C GLY A 192 0.12 -5.61 7.54
N PRO A 193 0.66 -5.73 8.77
CA PRO A 193 1.96 -6.35 9.07
C PRO A 193 2.16 -7.78 8.53
N ILE A 194 1.19 -8.69 8.72
CA ILE A 194 1.27 -10.08 8.21
C ILE A 194 1.40 -10.06 6.70
N GLN A 195 0.53 -9.31 6.03
CA GLN A 195 0.60 -9.17 4.59
C GLN A 195 1.90 -8.53 4.11
N ALA A 196 2.34 -7.47 4.80
CA ALA A 196 3.54 -6.73 4.40
C ALA A 196 4.76 -7.65 4.37
N LYS A 197 4.94 -8.50 5.38
CA LYS A 197 6.03 -9.47 5.40
C LYS A 197 5.91 -10.49 4.25
N GLY A 198 4.76 -11.16 4.15
CA GLY A 198 4.57 -12.23 3.17
C GLY A 198 4.63 -11.76 1.72
N LEU A 199 4.00 -10.62 1.40
CA LEU A 199 4.00 -10.04 0.06
C LEU A 199 5.37 -9.43 -0.30
N LEU A 200 6.08 -8.80 0.65
CA LEU A 200 7.42 -8.28 0.39
C LEU A 200 8.42 -9.41 0.11
N LEU A 201 8.40 -10.48 0.90
CA LEU A 201 9.22 -11.67 0.62
C LEU A 201 8.87 -12.29 -0.74
N SER A 202 7.60 -12.23 -1.14
CA SER A 202 7.18 -12.70 -2.46
C SER A 202 7.71 -11.81 -3.58
N CYS A 203 7.69 -10.48 -3.41
CA CYS A 203 8.28 -9.53 -4.36
C CYS A 203 9.79 -9.76 -4.51
N ILE A 204 10.51 -9.91 -3.39
CA ILE A 204 11.96 -10.13 -3.38
C ILE A 204 12.35 -11.43 -4.11
N ARG A 205 11.49 -12.45 -4.03
CA ARG A 205 11.74 -13.78 -4.63
C ARG A 205 11.19 -13.94 -6.04
N ASP A 206 10.27 -13.06 -6.45
CA ASP A 206 9.71 -13.07 -7.79
C ASP A 206 10.81 -12.86 -8.83
N LYS A 207 10.57 -13.37 -10.05
CA LYS A 207 11.52 -13.22 -11.17
C LYS A 207 11.10 -12.10 -12.11
N ASN A 208 10.46 -11.07 -11.59
CA ASN A 208 10.09 -9.86 -12.31
C ASN A 208 10.36 -8.65 -11.42
N PRO A 209 10.74 -7.50 -12.00
CA PRO A 209 10.89 -6.28 -11.23
C PRO A 209 9.58 -5.93 -10.52
N CYS A 210 9.63 -5.83 -9.19
CA CYS A 210 8.48 -5.56 -8.35
C CYS A 210 8.56 -4.16 -7.74
N ILE A 211 7.42 -3.48 -7.67
CA ILE A 211 7.21 -2.25 -6.89
C ILE A 211 6.32 -2.60 -5.70
N PHE A 212 6.83 -2.36 -4.50
CA PHE A 212 6.14 -2.63 -3.25
C PHE A 212 5.85 -1.31 -2.52
N PHE A 213 4.59 -0.91 -2.53
CA PHE A 213 4.15 0.31 -1.87
C PHE A 213 3.75 0.03 -0.43
N GLU A 214 4.33 0.75 0.52
CA GLU A 214 4.12 0.56 1.96
C GLU A 214 3.19 1.68 2.49
N PRO A 215 1.93 1.41 2.88
CA PRO A 215 1.03 2.47 3.36
C PRO A 215 1.55 3.10 4.65
N LYS A 216 2.12 4.30 4.54
CA LYS A 216 2.99 4.86 5.59
C LYS A 216 2.25 5.20 6.88
N ILE A 217 0.95 5.49 6.79
CA ILE A 217 0.09 5.73 7.95
C ILE A 217 -0.04 4.47 8.84
N LEU A 218 0.15 3.28 8.27
CA LEU A 218 0.06 2.01 8.99
C LEU A 218 1.35 1.64 9.72
N TYR A 219 2.51 2.24 9.39
CA TYR A 219 3.82 1.84 9.93
C TYR A 219 3.82 1.63 11.45
N ARG A 220 3.19 2.55 12.19
CA ARG A 220 3.17 2.53 13.67
C ARG A 220 1.81 2.22 14.26
N VAL A 221 0.74 2.37 13.47
CA VAL A 221 -0.65 2.20 13.93
C VAL A 221 -1.07 0.74 13.85
N ALA A 222 -0.74 0.06 12.76
CA ALA A 222 -1.11 -1.33 12.54
C ALA A 222 -0.19 -2.25 13.36
N VAL A 223 -0.77 -3.12 14.18
CA VAL A 223 -0.03 -4.12 14.96
C VAL A 223 -0.75 -5.46 14.89
N GLU A 224 -0.02 -6.51 14.50
CA GLU A 224 -0.54 -7.87 14.38
C GLU A 224 0.44 -8.88 15.00
N HIS A 225 -0.03 -10.11 15.21
CA HIS A 225 0.81 -11.25 15.57
C HIS A 225 1.36 -11.88 14.28
N VAL A 226 2.56 -11.48 13.88
CA VAL A 226 3.19 -11.88 12.62
C VAL A 226 4.00 -13.17 12.83
N PRO A 227 3.86 -14.21 11.99
CA PRO A 227 4.67 -15.42 12.10
C PRO A 227 6.16 -15.13 12.08
N VAL A 228 6.92 -15.76 12.99
CA VAL A 228 8.39 -15.62 13.06
C VAL A 228 9.05 -16.27 11.86
N LYS A 229 8.54 -17.44 11.45
CA LYS A 229 9.05 -18.21 10.32
C LYS A 229 9.05 -17.40 9.01
N ASP A 230 9.81 -17.89 8.05
CA ASP A 230 9.74 -17.47 6.66
C ASP A 230 8.42 -17.94 6.02
N TYR A 231 7.70 -17.04 5.36
CA TYR A 231 6.50 -17.35 4.59
C TYR A 231 6.31 -16.34 3.46
N VAL A 232 5.53 -16.75 2.46
CA VAL A 232 5.15 -15.94 1.31
C VAL A 232 3.63 -15.88 1.20
N LEU A 233 3.12 -14.79 0.63
CA LEU A 233 1.73 -14.69 0.21
C LEU A 233 1.71 -14.53 -1.31
N PRO A 234 0.83 -15.25 -2.02
CA PRO A 234 0.86 -15.24 -3.48
C PRO A 234 0.61 -13.84 -4.03
N LEU A 235 1.48 -13.40 -4.94
CA LEU A 235 1.23 -12.22 -5.77
C LEU A 235 0.09 -12.53 -6.75
N SER A 236 -0.59 -11.50 -7.23
CA SER A 236 -1.73 -11.63 -8.16
C SER A 236 -2.89 -12.47 -7.60
N LYS A 237 -3.05 -12.47 -6.26
CA LYS A 237 -4.16 -13.11 -5.56
C LYS A 237 -4.82 -12.10 -4.62
N ALA A 238 -6.10 -11.84 -4.83
CA ALA A 238 -6.90 -11.01 -3.93
C ALA A 238 -7.35 -11.82 -2.71
N ASP A 239 -7.71 -11.13 -1.63
CA ASP A 239 -8.20 -11.72 -0.37
C ASP A 239 -9.62 -11.23 -0.09
N VAL A 240 -10.56 -12.17 0.03
CA VAL A 240 -11.94 -11.88 0.45
C VAL A 240 -11.92 -11.81 1.97
N VAL A 241 -11.84 -10.59 2.51
CA VAL A 241 -11.65 -10.38 3.95
C VAL A 241 -12.95 -10.51 4.74
N ILE A 242 -14.08 -10.21 4.10
CA ILE A 242 -15.43 -10.39 4.63
C ILE A 242 -16.29 -10.93 3.49
N GLU A 243 -16.95 -12.08 3.70
CA GLU A 243 -17.93 -12.62 2.76
C GLU A 243 -19.25 -11.86 2.86
N GLY A 244 -19.92 -11.67 1.71
CA GLY A 244 -21.27 -11.11 1.69
C GLY A 244 -21.99 -11.30 0.37
N ASP A 245 -23.28 -10.97 0.35
CA ASP A 245 -24.20 -11.41 -0.71
C ASP A 245 -24.89 -10.29 -1.50
N HIS A 246 -24.88 -9.04 -1.03
CA HIS A 246 -25.66 -7.96 -1.67
C HIS A 246 -24.81 -6.96 -2.47
N LEU A 247 -23.54 -6.77 -2.08
CA LEU A 247 -22.65 -5.78 -2.68
C LEU A 247 -21.20 -6.22 -2.52
N THR A 248 -20.42 -6.20 -3.61
CA THR A 248 -18.96 -6.32 -3.55
C THR A 248 -18.31 -4.96 -3.36
N MET A 249 -17.37 -4.84 -2.42
CA MET A 249 -16.53 -3.67 -2.20
C MET A 249 -15.05 -4.04 -2.37
N VAL A 250 -14.34 -3.33 -3.25
CA VAL A 250 -12.92 -3.60 -3.56
C VAL A 250 -12.07 -2.39 -3.17
N GLY A 251 -10.94 -2.65 -2.48
CA GLY A 251 -9.92 -1.66 -2.19
C GLY A 251 -8.55 -2.30 -1.98
N TRP A 252 -7.54 -1.50 -1.64
CA TRP A 252 -6.19 -1.94 -1.31
C TRP A 252 -5.54 -0.99 -0.29
N GLY A 253 -4.48 -1.46 0.37
CA GLY A 253 -3.78 -0.66 1.39
C GLY A 253 -4.69 -0.24 2.54
N THR A 254 -4.57 1.02 2.98
CA THR A 254 -5.37 1.56 4.10
C THR A 254 -6.87 1.58 3.80
N GLN A 255 -7.26 1.72 2.52
CA GLN A 255 -8.66 1.81 2.12
C GLN A 255 -9.48 0.56 2.46
N VAL A 256 -8.84 -0.62 2.55
CA VAL A 256 -9.51 -1.86 2.95
C VAL A 256 -10.12 -1.74 4.35
N HIS A 257 -9.43 -1.06 5.27
CA HIS A 257 -9.92 -0.84 6.63
C HIS A 257 -11.14 0.08 6.67
N ILE A 258 -11.18 1.07 5.77
CA ILE A 258 -12.35 1.94 5.61
C ILE A 258 -13.53 1.14 5.07
N LEU A 259 -13.31 0.26 4.09
CA LEU A 259 -14.36 -0.60 3.54
C LEU A 259 -14.91 -1.61 4.55
N GLN A 260 -14.07 -2.14 5.44
CA GLN A 260 -14.53 -2.98 6.56
C GLN A 260 -15.45 -2.20 7.52
N GLU A 261 -15.10 -0.94 7.83
CA GLU A 261 -15.96 -0.08 8.64
C GLU A 261 -17.29 0.24 7.92
N VAL A 262 -17.25 0.50 6.61
CA VAL A 262 -18.43 0.73 5.77
C VAL A 262 -19.31 -0.53 5.71
N CYS A 263 -18.71 -1.72 5.66
CA CYS A 263 -19.43 -3.00 5.71
C CYS A 263 -20.24 -3.12 7.00
N GLN A 264 -19.62 -2.80 8.14
CA GLN A 264 -20.32 -2.79 9.44
C GLN A 264 -21.46 -1.77 9.44
N MET A 265 -21.22 -0.55 8.93
CA MET A 265 -22.25 0.49 8.83
C MET A 265 -23.43 0.07 7.92
N ALA A 266 -23.14 -0.59 6.80
CA ALA A 266 -24.16 -1.12 5.88
C ALA A 266 -25.02 -2.21 6.53
N GLN A 267 -24.39 -3.12 7.27
CA GLN A 267 -25.10 -4.16 8.01
C GLN A 267 -25.98 -3.54 9.12
N ASP A 268 -25.44 -2.65 9.95
CA ASP A 268 -26.15 -2.12 11.11
C ASP A 268 -27.27 -1.15 10.76
N MET A 269 -27.07 -0.33 9.73
CA MET A 269 -27.98 0.78 9.41
C MET A 269 -28.94 0.47 8.26
N LEU A 270 -28.57 -0.46 7.37
CA LEU A 270 -29.33 -0.78 6.16
C LEU A 270 -29.71 -2.26 6.07
N ASN A 271 -29.21 -3.12 6.96
CA ASN A 271 -29.33 -4.58 6.87
C ASN A 271 -28.82 -5.13 5.53
N ILE A 272 -27.70 -4.58 5.05
CA ILE A 272 -27.05 -4.98 3.81
C ILE A 272 -25.74 -5.70 4.16
N SER A 273 -25.65 -6.96 3.72
CA SER A 273 -24.40 -7.74 3.79
C SER A 273 -23.52 -7.43 2.58
N CYS A 274 -22.35 -6.85 2.84
CA CYS A 274 -21.34 -6.53 1.83
C CYS A 274 -20.18 -7.54 1.88
N GLU A 275 -19.69 -7.91 0.71
CA GLU A 275 -18.41 -8.58 0.54
C GLU A 275 -17.30 -7.54 0.46
N VAL A 276 -16.19 -7.74 1.17
CA VAL A 276 -15.03 -6.84 1.12
C VAL A 276 -13.82 -7.61 0.59
N ILE A 277 -13.20 -7.07 -0.44
CA ILE A 277 -12.03 -7.65 -1.11
C ILE A 277 -10.84 -6.70 -1.00
N ASP A 278 -9.74 -7.22 -0.49
CA ASP A 278 -8.43 -6.61 -0.60
C ASP A 278 -7.73 -7.11 -1.86
N LEU A 279 -7.44 -6.19 -2.78
CA LEU A 279 -6.83 -6.55 -4.06
C LEU A 279 -5.38 -7.03 -3.94
N GLN A 280 -4.62 -6.51 -2.96
CA GLN A 280 -3.18 -6.75 -2.71
C GLN A 280 -2.23 -6.40 -3.88
N THR A 281 -2.41 -7.01 -5.05
CA THR A 281 -1.59 -6.80 -6.25
C THR A 281 -2.38 -5.97 -7.26
N ILE A 282 -1.86 -4.81 -7.63
CA ILE A 282 -2.44 -3.91 -8.63
C ILE A 282 -2.19 -4.45 -10.04
N ILE A 283 -0.98 -4.91 -10.33
CA ILE A 283 -0.68 -5.61 -11.58
C ILE A 283 0.32 -6.76 -11.37
N PRO A 284 0.08 -7.92 -12.01
CA PRO A 284 -1.20 -8.38 -12.56
C PRO A 284 -2.24 -8.57 -11.43
N TRP A 285 -3.45 -8.03 -11.56
CA TRP A 285 -4.48 -8.16 -10.53
C TRP A 285 -5.32 -9.43 -10.68
N ASP A 286 -5.91 -9.89 -9.57
CA ASP A 286 -6.77 -11.07 -9.52
C ASP A 286 -8.19 -10.74 -10.02
N LYS A 287 -8.34 -10.73 -11.34
CA LYS A 287 -9.63 -10.51 -12.03
C LYS A 287 -10.68 -11.52 -11.60
N GLU A 288 -10.29 -12.79 -11.50
CA GLU A 288 -11.22 -13.90 -11.28
C GLU A 288 -11.92 -13.79 -9.92
N THR A 289 -11.18 -13.45 -8.86
CA THR A 289 -11.78 -13.27 -7.52
C THR A 289 -12.84 -12.16 -7.53
N VAL A 290 -12.54 -11.01 -8.15
CA VAL A 290 -13.50 -9.90 -8.22
C VAL A 290 -14.69 -10.24 -9.14
N ILE A 291 -14.46 -10.90 -10.28
CA ILE A 291 -15.53 -11.32 -11.19
C ILE A 291 -16.50 -12.27 -10.49
N ASN A 292 -15.98 -13.29 -9.78
CA ASN A 292 -16.81 -14.27 -9.08
C ASN A 292 -17.64 -13.61 -7.97
N SER A 293 -17.03 -12.70 -7.23
CA SER A 293 -17.71 -11.88 -6.22
C SER A 293 -18.85 -11.05 -6.83
N VAL A 294 -18.59 -10.32 -7.91
CA VAL A 294 -19.61 -9.48 -8.54
C VAL A 294 -20.72 -10.30 -9.19
N LYS A 295 -20.42 -11.48 -9.74
CA LYS A 295 -21.46 -12.39 -10.23
C LYS A 295 -22.37 -12.89 -9.11
N LYS A 296 -21.84 -13.05 -7.89
CA LYS A 296 -22.59 -13.40 -6.69
C LYS A 296 -23.47 -12.26 -6.20
N THR A 297 -22.93 -11.04 -6.11
CA THR A 297 -23.59 -9.90 -5.45
C THR A 297 -24.38 -8.98 -6.38
N GLY A 298 -24.07 -9.02 -7.68
CA GLY A 298 -24.67 -8.17 -8.72
C GLY A 298 -24.32 -6.69 -8.65
N ARG A 299 -23.51 -6.23 -7.69
CA ARG A 299 -23.14 -4.82 -7.50
C ARG A 299 -21.68 -4.66 -7.12
N LEU A 300 -21.06 -3.56 -7.55
CA LEU A 300 -19.66 -3.28 -7.25
C LEU A 300 -19.42 -1.81 -6.84
N LEU A 301 -18.74 -1.64 -5.71
CA LEU A 301 -18.13 -0.39 -5.27
C LEU A 301 -16.60 -0.56 -5.23
N ILE A 302 -15.87 0.33 -5.90
CA ILE A 302 -14.41 0.37 -5.84
C ILE A 302 -13.97 1.63 -5.11
N ALA A 303 -13.04 1.52 -4.16
CA ALA A 303 -12.51 2.67 -3.45
C ALA A 303 -10.97 2.70 -3.41
N HIS A 304 -10.39 3.88 -3.61
CA HIS A 304 -8.94 4.10 -3.55
C HIS A 304 -8.55 5.57 -3.30
N GLU A 305 -7.46 5.83 -2.57
CA GLU A 305 -7.04 7.20 -2.22
C GLU A 305 -6.58 8.06 -3.41
N ALA A 306 -6.06 7.43 -4.47
CA ALA A 306 -5.61 8.10 -5.70
C ALA A 306 -6.76 8.87 -6.38
N PRO A 307 -6.46 9.89 -7.21
CA PRO A 307 -7.47 10.61 -7.99
C PRO A 307 -8.39 9.70 -8.82
N ILE A 308 -9.65 10.12 -8.97
CA ILE A 308 -10.67 9.34 -9.67
C ILE A 308 -10.39 9.19 -11.17
N THR A 309 -9.87 10.22 -11.84
CA THR A 309 -9.57 10.16 -13.27
C THR A 309 -8.33 9.31 -13.51
N ALA A 310 -8.49 8.28 -14.36
CA ALA A 310 -7.44 7.29 -14.67
C ALA A 310 -6.85 6.56 -13.44
N GLY A 311 -7.49 6.65 -12.27
CA GLY A 311 -7.18 5.79 -11.13
C GLY A 311 -7.47 4.32 -11.45
N PHE A 312 -6.80 3.41 -10.75
CA PHE A 312 -6.87 1.98 -11.08
C PHE A 312 -8.30 1.39 -10.97
N GLY A 313 -9.19 2.03 -10.19
CA GLY A 313 -10.60 1.65 -10.19
C GLY A 313 -11.31 1.78 -11.54
N ALA A 314 -10.78 2.56 -12.49
CA ALA A 314 -11.31 2.62 -13.86
C ALA A 314 -11.06 1.31 -14.64
N GLU A 315 -9.88 0.71 -14.50
CA GLU A 315 -9.52 -0.58 -15.15
C GLU A 315 -10.39 -1.72 -14.60
N ILE A 316 -10.59 -1.74 -13.28
CA ILE A 316 -11.48 -2.72 -12.63
C ILE A 316 -12.91 -2.52 -13.13
N ALA A 317 -13.44 -1.29 -13.12
CA ALA A 317 -14.80 -1.01 -13.57
C ALA A 317 -15.04 -1.42 -15.03
N ALA A 318 -14.11 -1.10 -15.93
CA ALA A 318 -14.22 -1.48 -17.34
C ALA A 318 -14.15 -3.00 -17.54
N THR A 319 -13.24 -3.68 -16.83
CA THR A 319 -13.14 -5.15 -16.86
C THR A 319 -14.43 -5.80 -16.37
N ILE A 320 -14.96 -5.36 -15.23
CA ILE A 320 -16.18 -5.94 -14.65
C ILE A 320 -17.40 -5.65 -15.52
N GLN A 321 -17.49 -4.47 -16.13
CA GLN A 321 -18.57 -4.18 -17.08
C GLN A 321 -18.58 -5.19 -18.25
N ASN A 322 -17.41 -5.56 -18.78
CA ASN A 322 -17.30 -6.51 -19.88
C ASN A 322 -17.59 -7.96 -19.43
N GLU A 323 -17.03 -8.37 -18.30
CA GLU A 323 -17.07 -9.78 -17.83
C GLU A 323 -18.34 -10.14 -17.06
N CYS A 324 -19.00 -9.13 -16.47
CA CYS A 324 -20.16 -9.31 -15.61
C CYS A 324 -21.41 -8.56 -16.11
N PHE A 325 -21.45 -8.10 -17.36
CA PHE A 325 -22.54 -7.26 -17.92
C PHE A 325 -23.95 -7.72 -17.51
N LEU A 326 -24.24 -9.01 -17.71
CA LEU A 326 -25.56 -9.59 -17.45
C LEU A 326 -25.89 -9.81 -15.96
N HIS A 327 -24.92 -9.65 -15.08
CA HIS A 327 -25.08 -9.82 -13.63
C HIS A 327 -25.19 -8.48 -12.89
N LEU A 328 -24.87 -7.35 -13.56
CA LEU A 328 -24.86 -6.04 -12.92
C LEU A 328 -26.29 -5.52 -12.73
N GLU A 329 -26.70 -5.39 -11.47
CA GLU A 329 -27.99 -4.81 -11.06
C GLU A 329 -27.93 -3.29 -10.94
N ALA A 330 -26.73 -2.72 -10.84
CA ALA A 330 -26.47 -1.29 -10.76
C ALA A 330 -25.16 -0.94 -11.48
N PRO A 331 -24.94 0.34 -11.89
CA PRO A 331 -23.66 0.78 -12.42
C PRO A 331 -22.54 0.53 -11.40
N VAL A 332 -21.33 0.22 -11.87
CA VAL A 332 -20.15 0.15 -10.98
C VAL A 332 -19.84 1.54 -10.43
N PHE A 333 -19.81 1.69 -9.11
CA PHE A 333 -19.46 2.97 -8.47
C PHE A 333 -17.97 3.00 -8.11
N ARG A 334 -17.39 4.20 -8.19
CA ARG A 334 -16.01 4.48 -7.79
C ARG A 334 -16.00 5.64 -6.79
N VAL A 335 -15.41 5.41 -5.63
CA VAL A 335 -15.22 6.44 -4.58
C VAL A 335 -13.74 6.63 -4.35
N ALA A 336 -13.21 7.75 -4.84
CA ALA A 336 -11.78 7.98 -4.90
C ALA A 336 -11.41 9.39 -4.43
N GLY A 337 -10.10 9.69 -4.39
CA GLY A 337 -9.62 11.06 -4.27
C GLY A 337 -10.15 11.94 -5.41
N TYR A 338 -10.27 13.23 -5.17
CA TYR A 338 -10.69 14.18 -6.22
C TYR A 338 -9.59 14.41 -7.25
N ASP A 339 -9.95 14.95 -8.41
CA ASP A 339 -9.01 15.35 -9.46
C ASP A 339 -8.32 16.69 -9.11
N THR A 340 -7.56 16.65 -8.03
CA THR A 340 -6.72 17.73 -7.54
C THR A 340 -5.39 17.15 -7.03
N PRO A 341 -4.32 17.95 -6.96
CA PRO A 341 -3.19 17.59 -6.11
C PRO A 341 -3.64 17.31 -4.68
N PHE A 342 -2.91 16.43 -3.97
CA PHE A 342 -3.26 16.06 -2.60
C PHE A 342 -3.08 17.28 -1.66
N PRO A 343 -4.11 17.75 -0.95
CA PRO A 343 -4.04 19.00 -0.19
C PRO A 343 -3.47 18.81 1.22
N HIS A 344 -2.92 19.88 1.81
CA HIS A 344 -2.49 19.90 3.22
C HIS A 344 -3.70 20.00 4.18
N VAL A 345 -4.25 21.21 4.36
CA VAL A 345 -5.32 21.47 5.34
C VAL A 345 -6.68 20.88 4.94
N TYR A 346 -6.85 20.55 3.66
CA TYR A 346 -8.10 20.00 3.12
C TYR A 346 -8.10 18.47 3.02
N GLU A 347 -7.07 17.78 3.54
CA GLU A 347 -7.01 16.31 3.53
C GLU A 347 -8.30 15.65 4.06
N PRO A 348 -8.91 16.09 5.18
CA PRO A 348 -10.16 15.50 5.68
C PRO A 348 -11.35 15.60 4.72
N PHE A 349 -11.33 16.55 3.78
CA PHE A 349 -12.36 16.71 2.76
C PHE A 349 -12.01 15.97 1.46
N TYR A 350 -10.74 15.71 1.22
CA TYR A 350 -10.22 15.09 0.00
C TYR A 350 -10.42 13.58 -0.01
N ILE A 351 -10.00 12.89 1.05
CA ILE A 351 -9.90 11.42 1.08
C ILE A 351 -11.27 10.74 0.87
N PRO A 352 -11.30 9.55 0.23
CA PRO A 352 -12.50 8.71 0.09
C PRO A 352 -12.86 8.05 1.42
N ASP A 353 -13.29 8.85 2.40
CA ASP A 353 -13.61 8.36 3.74
C ASP A 353 -14.82 7.42 3.77
N LYS A 354 -15.07 6.85 4.96
CA LYS A 354 -16.20 5.94 5.19
C LYS A 354 -17.56 6.56 4.88
N TRP A 355 -17.72 7.87 5.04
CA TRP A 355 -19.02 8.53 4.81
C TRP A 355 -19.31 8.66 3.31
N LYS A 356 -18.29 9.03 2.52
CA LYS A 356 -18.38 9.01 1.06
C LYS A 356 -18.65 7.60 0.53
N CYS A 357 -17.94 6.60 1.06
CA CYS A 357 -18.14 5.20 0.68
C CYS A 357 -19.55 4.71 1.07
N PHE A 358 -20.00 4.99 2.29
CA PHE A 358 -21.32 4.59 2.77
C PHE A 358 -22.48 5.27 2.01
N ASP A 359 -22.33 6.54 1.63
CA ASP A 359 -23.30 7.20 0.74
C ASP A 359 -23.38 6.54 -0.63
N ALA A 360 -22.23 6.13 -1.19
CA ALA A 360 -22.19 5.35 -2.43
C ALA A 360 -22.88 3.99 -2.29
N VAL A 361 -22.70 3.28 -1.17
CA VAL A 361 -23.43 2.03 -0.85
C VAL A 361 -24.93 2.27 -0.90
N LYS A 362 -25.44 3.31 -0.21
CA LYS A 362 -26.88 3.64 -0.21
C LYS A 362 -27.41 3.87 -1.62
N LYS A 363 -26.66 4.59 -2.46
CA LYS A 363 -27.05 4.87 -3.84
C LYS A 363 -27.06 3.60 -4.70
N LEU A 364 -26.07 2.74 -4.56
CA LEU A 364 -25.99 1.45 -5.28
C LEU A 364 -27.14 0.51 -4.93
N ILE A 365 -27.51 0.43 -3.65
CA ILE A 365 -28.58 -0.46 -3.18
C ILE A 365 -29.96 0.02 -3.64
N ASN A 366 -30.15 1.32 -3.85
CA ASN A 366 -31.43 1.92 -4.26
C ASN A 366 -31.51 2.26 -5.77
N TYR A 367 -30.55 1.81 -6.58
CA TYR A 367 -30.59 1.98 -8.04
C TYR A 367 -31.69 1.09 -8.63
#